data_AF-A0A936YBI2-F1
#
_entry.id   AF-A0A936YBI2-F1
#
_cell.length_a   1.000
_cell.length_b   1.000
_cell.length_c   1.000
_cell.angle_alpha   90.00
_cell.angle_beta   90.00
_cell.angle_gamma   90.00
#
_symmetry.space_group_name_H-M   'P 1'
#
loop_
_entity.id
_entity.type
_entity.pdbx_description
1 polymer ?
#
loop_
_entity_poly.entity_id
_entity_poly.type
_entity_poly.pdbx_seq_one_letter_code
_entity_poly.pdbx_strand_id
1 'polypeptide(L)'
;MAKIIVKFKLRALRADILTDSDKREIGQTLVDSVKEYVGRGLSPVRGTGRFVAYKDPKKYPGDRKAKRPVNLRLTGAMMDALKYRLKGSKVELYLDPQPDYAIVHQDGSDKVPRRTFLPREKLGEKFVVSIMDEVKKIISKAVKRFANK
;
A
#
# COMPACT_ATOMS: atom_id res chain seq x y z
N MET A 1 6.09 11.55 -16.75
CA MET A 1 6.52 10.88 -15.50
C MET A 1 5.67 9.63 -15.26
N ALA A 2 6.29 8.50 -14.90
CA ALA A 2 5.57 7.27 -14.60
C ALA A 2 4.77 7.42 -13.29
N LYS A 3 3.46 7.15 -13.32
CA LYS A 3 2.61 7.17 -12.12
C LYS A 3 2.56 5.78 -11.48
N ILE A 4 2.82 5.70 -10.18
CA ILE A 4 2.57 4.49 -9.39
C ILE A 4 1.06 4.36 -9.24
N ILE A 5 0.47 3.42 -9.98
CA ILE A 5 -0.95 3.09 -9.92
C ILE A 5 -1.07 1.59 -9.71
N VAL A 6 -1.69 1.20 -8.61
CA VAL A 6 -2.02 -0.20 -8.33
C VAL A 6 -3.50 -0.41 -8.58
N LYS A 7 -3.81 -1.34 -9.48
CA LYS A 7 -5.18 -1.70 -9.80
C LYS A 7 -5.59 -2.90 -8.95
N PHE A 8 -6.45 -2.67 -7.98
CA PHE A 8 -7.09 -3.73 -7.23
C PHE A 8 -8.34 -4.19 -7.99
N LYS A 9 -8.26 -5.36 -8.62
CA LYS A 9 -9.38 -5.96 -9.35
C LYS A 9 -10.35 -6.63 -8.38
N LEU A 10 -11.56 -6.10 -8.25
CA LEU A 10 -12.64 -6.73 -7.48
C LEU A 10 -13.30 -7.90 -8.25
N ARG A 11 -12.87 -8.19 -9.49
CA ARG A 11 -13.45 -9.24 -10.34
C ARG A 11 -13.34 -10.66 -9.75
N ALA A 12 -12.39 -10.91 -8.85
CA ALA A 12 -12.34 -12.18 -8.12
C ALA A 12 -13.43 -12.30 -7.03
N LEU A 13 -14.23 -11.26 -6.79
CA LEU A 13 -14.98 -11.05 -5.54
C LEU A 13 -16.45 -10.64 -5.75
N ARG A 14 -17.06 -10.95 -6.91
CA ARG A 14 -18.43 -10.53 -7.29
C ARG A 14 -18.61 -9.01 -7.23
N ALA A 15 -17.93 -8.29 -8.13
CA ALA A 15 -18.02 -6.83 -8.19
C ALA A 15 -19.45 -6.30 -8.47
N ASP A 16 -20.33 -7.16 -8.97
CA ASP A 16 -21.75 -6.95 -9.24
C ASP A 16 -22.61 -6.77 -7.97
N ILE A 17 -22.23 -7.40 -6.85
CA ILE A 17 -22.97 -7.29 -5.58
C ILE A 17 -22.45 -6.15 -4.68
N LEU A 18 -21.32 -5.54 -5.05
CA LEU A 18 -20.69 -4.45 -4.29
C LEU A 18 -21.34 -3.12 -4.66
N THR A 19 -21.92 -2.47 -3.66
CA THR A 19 -22.38 -1.08 -3.76
C THR A 19 -21.19 -0.13 -3.86
N ASP A 20 -21.44 1.10 -4.29
CA ASP A 20 -20.41 2.13 -4.29
C ASP A 20 -19.91 2.46 -2.87
N SER A 21 -20.76 2.27 -1.85
CA SER A 21 -20.36 2.38 -0.45
C SER A 21 -19.32 1.31 -0.10
N ASP A 22 -19.55 0.04 -0.44
CA ASP A 22 -18.59 -1.04 -0.16
C ASP A 22 -17.26 -0.80 -0.89
N LYS A 23 -17.30 -0.28 -2.13
CA LYS A 23 -16.09 0.05 -2.90
C LYS A 23 -15.29 1.18 -2.26
N ARG A 24 -15.98 2.21 -1.73
CA ARG A 24 -15.34 3.30 -0.97
C ARG A 24 -14.72 2.78 0.33
N GLU A 25 -15.45 1.93 1.06
CA GLU A 25 -14.94 1.28 2.28
C GLU A 25 -13.67 0.48 1.97
N ILE A 26 -13.68 -0.36 0.92
CA ILE A 26 -12.49 -1.11 0.48
C ILE A 26 -11.33 -0.17 0.14
N GLY A 27 -11.59 0.90 -0.62
CA GLY A 27 -10.55 1.87 -0.99
C GLY A 27 -9.92 2.57 0.20
N GLN A 28 -10.76 3.00 1.15
CA GLN A 28 -10.31 3.64 2.38
C GLN A 28 -9.51 2.67 3.24
N THR A 29 -10.02 1.46 3.47
CA THR A 29 -9.31 0.40 4.20
C THR A 29 -7.95 0.11 3.58
N LEU A 30 -7.86 -0.04 2.25
CA LEU A 30 -6.57 -0.29 1.59
C LEU A 30 -5.57 0.86 1.83
N VAL A 31 -6.02 2.11 1.79
CA VAL A 31 -5.15 3.26 2.07
C VAL A 31 -4.71 3.26 3.54
N ASP A 32 -5.63 3.09 4.48
CA ASP A 32 -5.34 3.15 5.91
C ASP A 32 -4.41 2.03 6.35
N SER A 33 -4.63 0.80 5.89
CA SER A 33 -3.77 -0.33 6.24
C SER A 33 -2.38 -0.19 5.61
N VAL A 34 -2.26 0.33 4.39
CA VAL A 34 -0.94 0.68 3.81
C VAL A 34 -0.25 1.74 4.66
N LYS A 35 -0.96 2.79 5.07
CA LYS A 35 -0.41 3.84 5.93
C LYS A 35 0.04 3.29 7.28
N GLU A 36 -0.72 2.38 7.88
CA GLU A 36 -0.35 1.76 9.15
C GLU A 36 0.94 0.93 9.02
N TYR A 37 1.01 0.04 8.03
CA TYR A 37 2.19 -0.79 7.78
C TYR A 37 3.44 0.05 7.57
N VAL A 38 3.33 1.03 6.67
CA VAL A 38 4.41 1.95 6.35
C VAL A 38 4.82 2.79 7.57
N GLY A 39 3.85 3.20 8.39
CA GLY A 39 4.06 3.94 9.64
C GLY A 39 4.81 3.15 10.71
N ARG A 40 4.69 1.82 10.67
CA ARG A 40 5.42 0.87 11.53
C ARG A 40 6.78 0.45 10.96
N GLY A 41 7.16 0.95 9.78
CA GLY A 41 8.39 0.53 9.08
C GLY A 41 8.29 -0.87 8.48
N LEU A 42 7.08 -1.33 8.20
CA LEU A 42 6.78 -2.60 7.55
C LEU A 42 6.39 -2.37 6.09
N SER A 43 6.78 -3.28 5.21
CA SER A 43 6.21 -3.33 3.89
C SER A 43 4.79 -3.93 3.95
N PRO A 44 3.77 -3.28 3.35
CA PRO A 44 2.45 -3.85 3.14
C PRO A 44 2.42 -4.87 2.00
N VAL A 45 3.55 -5.14 1.34
CA VAL A 45 3.65 -6.12 0.24
C VAL A 45 4.20 -7.45 0.76
N ARG A 46 3.61 -8.55 0.29
CA ARG A 46 3.95 -9.91 0.73
C ARG A 46 5.39 -10.23 0.33
N GLY A 47 6.14 -10.83 1.27
CA GLY A 47 7.51 -11.30 1.03
C GLY A 47 8.59 -10.22 1.15
N THR A 48 8.24 -8.95 1.35
CA THR A 48 9.21 -7.84 1.42
C THR A 48 9.66 -7.51 2.85
N GLY A 49 8.88 -7.89 3.87
CA GLY A 49 9.29 -7.79 5.27
C GLY A 49 9.44 -6.36 5.80
N ARG A 50 10.41 -6.14 6.70
CA ARG A 50 10.72 -4.82 7.30
C ARG A 50 11.57 -3.98 6.36
N PHE A 51 11.37 -2.66 6.36
CA PHE A 51 12.26 -1.77 5.61
C PHE A 51 13.66 -1.78 6.21
N VAL A 52 14.64 -2.16 5.38
CA VAL A 52 16.05 -2.19 5.76
C VAL A 52 16.52 -0.76 6.05
N ALA A 53 17.23 -0.60 7.16
CA ALA A 53 17.90 0.65 7.49
C ALA A 53 18.94 1.00 6.41
N TYR A 54 19.21 2.29 6.19
CA TYR A 54 20.23 2.69 5.23
C TYR A 54 21.60 2.12 5.64
N LYS A 55 22.19 1.29 4.77
CA LYS A 55 23.54 0.72 4.93
C LYS A 55 24.59 1.77 4.54
N ASP A 56 24.85 2.73 5.43
CA ASP A 56 26.15 3.37 5.52
C ASP A 56 26.28 4.08 6.89
N PRO A 57 27.00 3.49 7.85
CA PRO A 57 27.37 4.13 9.11
C PRO A 57 28.54 5.10 8.98
N LYS A 58 29.37 5.00 7.93
CA LYS A 58 30.57 5.82 7.73
C LYS A 58 30.24 7.19 7.14
N LYS A 59 29.22 7.29 6.28
CA LYS A 59 28.73 8.56 5.71
C LYS A 59 27.76 9.32 6.62
N TYR A 60 27.16 8.64 7.61
CA TYR A 60 26.27 9.23 8.59
C TYR A 60 26.82 8.93 9.99
N PRO A 61 27.85 9.68 10.43
CA PRO A 61 28.57 9.38 11.66
C PRO A 61 27.64 9.67 12.82
N GLY A 62 27.26 8.62 13.52
CA GLY A 62 26.56 8.76 14.77
C GLY A 62 26.04 7.44 15.23
N ASP A 63 26.26 7.20 16.51
CA ASP A 63 25.61 6.21 17.38
C ASP A 63 24.09 6.51 17.53
N ARG A 64 23.46 6.99 16.45
CA ARG A 64 22.17 7.70 16.36
C ARG A 64 21.18 7.06 15.39
N LYS A 65 21.49 5.89 14.80
CA LYS A 65 20.49 5.12 14.04
C LYS A 65 19.63 4.28 15.00
N ALA A 66 18.33 4.56 15.02
CA ALA A 66 17.39 3.97 15.96
C ALA A 66 17.38 2.43 15.92
N LYS A 67 17.16 1.78 17.08
CA LYS A 67 16.94 0.32 17.25
C LYS A 67 15.73 -0.24 16.47
N ARG A 68 15.06 0.57 15.63
CA ARG A 68 13.76 0.28 15.01
C ARG A 68 13.84 0.41 13.49
N PRO A 69 13.03 -0.36 12.74
CA PRO A 69 12.94 -0.20 11.29
C PRO A 69 12.54 1.23 10.93
N VAL A 70 13.08 1.72 9.81
CA VAL A 70 12.78 3.07 9.32
C VAL A 70 11.35 3.06 8.81
N ASN A 71 10.50 3.95 9.33
CA ASN A 71 9.17 4.17 8.79
C ASN A 71 9.21 5.24 7.69
N LEU A 72 8.28 5.17 6.74
CA LEU A 72 8.10 6.25 5.75
C LEU A 72 7.16 7.35 6.31
N ARG A 73 6.77 7.25 7.59
CA ARG A 73 5.99 8.28 8.29
C ARG A 73 6.75 9.60 8.38
N LEU A 74 8.08 9.55 8.41
CA LEU A 74 8.95 10.73 8.44
C LEU A 74 8.86 11.58 7.16
N THR A 75 8.37 11.02 6.04
CA THR A 75 8.07 11.77 4.81
C THR A 75 6.56 11.96 4.69
N GLY A 76 5.99 12.86 5.51
CA GLY A 76 4.53 13.10 5.60
C GLY A 76 3.87 13.27 4.22
N ALA A 77 4.53 13.97 3.30
CA ALA A 77 4.06 14.20 1.94
C ALA A 77 3.76 12.92 1.14
N MET A 78 4.47 11.80 1.34
CA MET A 78 4.17 10.55 0.64
C MET A 78 2.95 9.84 1.22
N MET A 79 2.76 9.95 2.53
CA MET A 79 1.59 9.41 3.23
C MET A 79 0.34 10.20 2.88
N ASP A 80 0.46 11.52 2.80
CA ASP A 80 -0.63 12.43 2.44
C ASP A 80 -0.99 12.29 0.96
N ALA A 81 0.00 12.00 0.11
CA ALA A 81 -0.20 11.75 -1.30
C ALA A 81 -0.93 10.42 -1.59
N LEU A 82 -0.90 9.43 -0.68
CA LEU A 82 -1.54 8.13 -0.91
C LEU A 82 -3.06 8.26 -0.86
N LYS A 83 -3.67 8.08 -2.04
CA LYS A 83 -5.10 8.18 -2.28
C LYS A 83 -5.61 6.94 -3.01
N TYR A 84 -6.93 6.81 -3.04
CA TYR A 84 -7.61 5.84 -3.90
C TYR A 84 -8.64 6.53 -4.79
N ARG A 85 -9.00 5.88 -5.89
CA ARG A 85 -10.15 6.25 -6.72
C ARG A 85 -10.87 5.01 -7.21
N LEU A 86 -12.14 5.17 -7.54
CA LEU A 86 -12.96 4.12 -8.13
C LEU A 86 -12.92 4.23 -9.64
N LYS A 87 -12.67 3.11 -10.33
CA LYS A 87 -12.70 3.01 -11.80
C LYS A 87 -13.51 1.79 -12.22
N GLY A 88 -14.83 1.97 -12.38
CA GLY A 88 -15.77 0.89 -12.65
C GLY A 88 -15.78 -0.13 -11.52
N SER A 89 -15.39 -1.37 -11.81
CA SER A 89 -15.29 -2.47 -10.84
C SER A 89 -13.92 -2.59 -10.17
N LYS A 90 -13.13 -1.52 -10.16
CA LYS A 90 -11.76 -1.51 -9.62
C LYS A 90 -11.57 -0.39 -8.63
N VAL A 91 -10.78 -0.69 -7.61
CA VAL A 91 -10.20 0.31 -6.71
C VAL A 91 -8.76 0.53 -7.18
N GLU A 92 -8.41 1.76 -7.53
CA GLU A 92 -7.03 2.12 -7.89
C GLU A 92 -6.39 2.91 -6.75
N LEU A 93 -5.24 2.44 -6.26
CA LEU A 93 -4.40 3.21 -5.33
C LEU A 93 -3.33 3.97 -6.12
N TYR A 94 -3.05 5.21 -5.72
CA TYR A 94 -2.07 6.06 -6.37
C TYR A 94 -1.53 7.14 -5.42
N LEU A 95 -0.46 7.81 -5.85
CA LEU A 95 0.09 8.99 -5.18
C LEU A 95 -0.29 10.27 -5.93
N ASP A 96 -0.76 11.29 -5.22
CA ASP A 96 -1.14 12.58 -5.79
C ASP A 96 -1.02 13.77 -4.79
N PRO A 97 -0.06 14.69 -5.00
CA PRO A 97 0.97 14.64 -6.05
C PRO A 97 1.93 13.47 -5.80
N GLN A 98 2.51 12.90 -6.86
CA GLN A 98 3.51 11.85 -6.69
C GLN A 98 4.87 12.51 -6.39
N PRO A 99 5.45 12.32 -5.19
CA PRO A 99 6.78 12.84 -4.90
C PRO A 99 7.84 12.09 -5.72
N ASP A 100 8.89 12.77 -6.18
CA ASP A 100 9.95 12.16 -7.00
C ASP A 100 10.64 10.98 -6.31
N TYR A 101 10.80 11.07 -4.99
CA TYR A 101 11.41 10.03 -4.18
C TYR A 101 10.52 8.78 -3.98
N ALA A 102 9.23 8.86 -4.30
CA ALA A 102 8.32 7.72 -4.14
C ALA A 102 8.64 6.58 -5.11
N ILE A 103 9.05 6.90 -6.34
CA ILE A 103 9.52 5.89 -7.31
C ILE A 103 10.80 5.23 -6.78
N VAL A 104 11.75 6.05 -6.33
CA VAL A 104 13.04 5.56 -5.80
C VAL A 104 12.83 4.65 -4.59
N HIS A 105 11.89 4.97 -3.70
CA HIS A 105 11.55 4.05 -2.60
C HIS A 105 10.82 2.80 -3.10
N GLN A 106 9.86 2.92 -4.00
CA GLN A 106 9.07 1.80 -4.49
C GLN A 106 9.91 0.75 -5.22
N ASP A 107 10.82 1.22 -6.09
CA ASP A 107 11.60 0.37 -7.00
C ASP A 107 13.03 0.13 -6.51
N GLY A 108 13.57 1.00 -5.66
CA GLY A 108 14.97 1.00 -5.27
C GLY A 108 15.88 1.67 -6.30
N SER A 109 17.13 1.91 -5.92
CA SER A 109 18.23 2.36 -6.78
C SER A 109 19.56 1.85 -6.22
N ASP A 110 20.67 2.09 -6.93
CA ASP A 110 22.01 1.72 -6.47
C ASP A 110 22.36 2.30 -5.09
N LYS A 111 21.73 3.44 -4.73
CA LYS A 111 21.97 4.16 -3.47
C LYS A 111 20.87 3.97 -2.43
N VAL A 112 19.68 3.53 -2.84
CA VAL A 112 18.50 3.44 -1.97
C VAL A 112 17.92 2.03 -2.05
N PRO A 113 17.93 1.26 -0.95
CA PRO A 113 17.33 -0.06 -0.95
C PRO A 113 15.83 0.06 -1.24
N ARG A 114 15.32 -0.92 -1.97
CA ARG A 114 13.90 -1.01 -2.32
C ARG A 114 13.02 -1.10 -1.07
N ARG A 115 11.98 -0.27 -1.03
CA ARG A 115 10.95 -0.15 0.02
C ARG A 115 9.57 -0.15 -0.61
N THR A 116 9.14 -1.33 -1.03
CA THR A 116 7.87 -1.49 -1.70
C THR A 116 6.72 -1.24 -0.74
N PHE A 117 5.90 -0.23 -1.05
CA PHE A 117 4.71 0.13 -0.26
C PHE A 117 3.41 -0.05 -1.04
N LEU A 118 3.51 -0.28 -2.35
CA LEU A 118 2.39 -0.62 -3.22
C LEU A 118 2.75 -1.86 -4.07
N PRO A 119 1.89 -2.87 -4.20
CA PRO A 119 2.23 -4.08 -4.94
C PRO A 119 2.26 -3.81 -6.46
N ARG A 120 3.27 -4.32 -7.16
CA ARG A 120 3.38 -4.22 -8.61
C ARG A 120 2.67 -5.39 -9.30
N GLU A 121 1.55 -5.11 -9.96
CA GLU A 121 0.76 -6.12 -10.69
C GLU A 121 1.61 -6.89 -11.71
N LYS A 122 2.51 -6.20 -12.43
CA LYS A 122 3.41 -6.82 -13.42
C LYS A 122 4.35 -7.88 -12.84
N LEU A 123 4.62 -7.83 -11.54
CA LEU A 123 5.51 -8.78 -10.86
C LEU A 123 4.76 -9.79 -10.00
N GLY A 124 3.42 -9.81 -10.09
CA GLY A 124 2.60 -10.71 -9.28
C GLY A 124 2.63 -10.40 -7.78
N GLU A 125 3.12 -9.21 -7.38
CA GLU A 125 3.16 -8.79 -5.99
C GLU A 125 1.73 -8.61 -5.44
N LYS A 126 1.56 -8.96 -4.18
CA LYS A 126 0.27 -8.89 -3.49
C LYS A 126 0.44 -8.17 -2.17
N PHE A 127 -0.63 -7.57 -1.68
CA PHE A 127 -0.65 -7.12 -0.29
C PHE A 127 -0.44 -8.29 0.68
N VAL A 128 0.04 -7.98 1.87
CA VAL A 128 0.09 -8.92 2.99
C VAL A 128 -1.31 -9.44 3.35
N VAL A 129 -1.34 -10.63 3.96
CA VAL A 129 -2.59 -11.37 4.22
C VAL A 129 -3.57 -10.59 5.10
N SER A 130 -3.07 -9.90 6.13
CA SER A 130 -3.88 -9.07 7.03
C SER A 130 -4.69 -7.98 6.29
N ILE A 131 -4.06 -7.22 5.41
CA ILE A 131 -4.73 -6.21 4.57
C ILE A 131 -5.80 -6.88 3.70
N MET A 132 -5.48 -8.04 3.12
CA MET A 132 -6.43 -8.78 2.30
C MET A 132 -7.60 -9.32 3.11
N ASP A 133 -7.39 -9.70 4.36
CA ASP A 133 -8.44 -10.21 5.24
C ASP A 133 -9.41 -9.10 5.67
N GLU A 134 -8.94 -7.87 5.86
CA GLU A 134 -9.81 -6.70 6.09
C GLU A 134 -10.72 -6.44 4.88
N VAL A 135 -10.16 -6.48 3.67
CA VAL A 135 -10.94 -6.36 2.43
C VAL A 135 -11.95 -7.50 2.29
N LYS A 136 -11.57 -8.74 2.61
CA LYS A 136 -12.49 -9.88 2.59
C LYS A 136 -13.67 -9.69 3.55
N LYS A 137 -13.46 -9.12 4.74
CA LYS A 137 -14.55 -8.86 5.70
C LYS A 137 -15.63 -7.96 5.11
N ILE A 138 -15.24 -6.88 4.42
CA ILE A 138 -16.18 -5.96 3.76
C ILE A 138 -16.99 -6.71 2.70
N ILE A 139 -16.32 -7.53 1.91
CA ILE A 139 -16.95 -8.30 0.84
C ILE A 139 -17.88 -9.36 1.42
N SER A 140 -17.50 -10.06 2.48
CA SER A 140 -18.36 -11.03 3.16
C SER A 140 -19.62 -10.37 3.72
N LYS A 141 -19.55 -9.13 4.21
CA LYS A 141 -20.75 -8.36 4.61
C LYS A 141 -21.66 -8.09 3.40
N ALA A 142 -21.08 -7.66 2.28
CA ALA A 142 -21.83 -7.42 1.05
C ALA A 142 -22.51 -8.68 0.51
N VAL A 143 -21.83 -9.83 0.54
CA VAL A 143 -22.38 -11.15 0.16
C VAL A 143 -23.56 -11.51 1.05
N LYS A 144 -23.43 -11.38 2.38
CA LYS A 144 -24.53 -11.68 3.32
C LYS A 144 -25.74 -10.78 3.08
N ARG A 145 -25.51 -9.49 2.84
CA ARG A 145 -26.57 -8.52 2.53
C ARG A 145 -27.30 -8.86 1.23
N PHE A 146 -26.58 -9.35 0.21
CA PHE A 146 -27.16 -9.77 -1.05
C PHE A 146 -27.96 -11.08 -0.92
N ALA A 147 -27.45 -12.06 -0.16
CA ALA A 147 -28.10 -13.35 0.01
C ALA A 147 -29.41 -13.30 0.84
N ASN A 148 -29.58 -12.25 1.66
CA ASN A 148 -30.77 -12.04 2.49
C ASN A 148 -31.80 -11.10 1.83
N LYS A 149 -31.59 -10.72 0.56
CA LYS A 149 -32.56 -10.00 -0.26
C LYS A 149 -33.36 -10.98 -1.11
#